data_AF-A0A9E1SBE5-F1
#
_entry.id   AF-A0A9E1SBE5-F1
#
_cell.length_a   1.000
_cell.length_b   1.000
_cell.length_c   1.000
_cell.angle_alpha   90.00
_cell.angle_beta   90.00
_cell.angle_gamma   90.00
#
_symmetry.space_group_name_H-M   'P 1'
#
loop_
_entity.id
_entity.type
_entity.pdbx_description
1 polymer ?
#
loop_
_entity_poly.entity_id
_entity_poly.type
_entity_poly.pdbx_seq_one_letter_code
_entity_poly.pdbx_strand_id
1 'polypeptide(L)'
;MNRSIEILKILRSGMETMVSGEPTMQISYTRIFNFSERRVSLRMELSGEDAVPVPMGRVDVVEMSSNNGQSSCNCTLTELQTGQQQRLVLRLKDAGQREKECEKVFNFFRSILSISEKKPLDGGFSSTRGAHGNTSE
;
A
#
# COMPACT_ATOMS: atom_id res chain seq x y z
N MET A 1 -4.03 -16.29 3.18
CA MET A 1 -4.19 -14.87 3.57
C MET A 1 -2.93 -14.25 4.17
N ASN A 2 -1.89 -15.01 4.52
CA ASN A 2 -0.67 -14.42 5.12
C ASN A 2 -0.04 -13.35 4.22
N ARG A 3 -0.11 -13.52 2.89
CA ARG A 3 0.46 -12.59 1.91
C ARG A 3 -0.38 -11.33 1.72
N SER A 4 -1.71 -11.43 1.67
CA SER A 4 -2.59 -10.25 1.64
C SER A 4 -2.37 -9.36 2.88
N ILE A 5 -2.13 -9.96 4.05
CA ILE A 5 -1.83 -9.22 5.29
C ILE A 5 -0.47 -8.52 5.19
N GLU A 6 0.55 -9.18 4.66
CA GLU A 6 1.87 -8.58 4.42
C GLU A 6 1.79 -7.36 3.50
N ILE A 7 1.04 -7.49 2.41
CA ILE A 7 0.81 -6.37 1.47
C ILE A 7 0.08 -5.22 2.16
N LEU A 8 -0.92 -5.49 2.99
CA LEU A 8 -1.58 -4.42 3.74
C LEU A 8 -0.63 -3.66 4.69
N LYS A 9 0.38 -4.33 5.27
CA LYS A 9 1.37 -3.65 6.11
C LYS A 9 2.23 -2.69 5.27
N ILE A 10 2.69 -3.14 4.10
CA ILE A 10 3.43 -2.31 3.14
C ILE A 10 2.58 -1.13 2.70
N LEU A 11 1.33 -1.39 2.29
CA LEU A 11 0.42 -0.37 1.80
C LEU A 11 0.13 0.69 2.87
N ARG A 12 -0.12 0.26 4.12
CA ARG A 12 -0.32 1.21 5.22
C ARG A 12 0.89 2.13 5.42
N SER A 13 2.08 1.55 5.59
CA SER A 13 3.30 2.32 5.84
C SER A 13 3.63 3.28 4.68
N GLY A 14 3.46 2.81 3.45
CA GLY A 14 3.72 3.61 2.25
C GLY A 14 2.74 4.77 2.11
N MET A 15 1.46 4.56 2.39
CA MET A 15 0.47 5.64 2.33
C MET A 15 0.59 6.63 3.49
N GLU A 16 0.98 6.20 4.71
CA GLU A 16 1.33 7.12 5.80
C GLU A 16 2.52 8.02 5.41
N THR A 17 3.52 7.45 4.74
CA THR A 17 4.68 8.22 4.23
C THR A 17 4.27 9.17 3.09
N MET A 18 3.37 8.73 2.21
CA MET A 18 2.88 9.51 1.07
C MET A 18 2.26 10.85 1.49
N VAL A 19 1.52 10.89 2.60
CA VAL A 19 0.87 12.13 3.09
C VAL A 19 1.68 12.89 4.13
N SER A 20 2.80 12.34 4.60
CA SER A 20 3.65 13.02 5.60
C SER A 20 4.16 14.40 5.15
N GLY A 21 4.18 14.66 3.85
CA GLY A 21 4.52 15.96 3.27
C GLY A 21 3.36 16.94 3.12
N GLU A 22 2.12 16.55 3.47
CA GLU A 22 0.90 17.33 3.28
C GLU A 22 0.29 17.67 4.66
N PRO A 23 0.70 18.77 5.31
CA PRO A 23 0.41 19.04 6.73
C PRO A 23 -1.08 19.27 7.03
N THR A 24 -1.88 19.57 6.03
CA THR A 24 -3.33 19.80 6.15
C THR A 24 -4.17 18.55 5.91
N MET A 25 -3.56 17.44 5.48
CA MET A 25 -4.27 16.18 5.20
C MET A 25 -4.10 15.21 6.36
N GLN A 26 -5.21 14.90 7.05
CA GLN A 26 -5.24 13.79 8.00
C GLN A 26 -5.97 12.61 7.38
N ILE A 27 -5.32 11.46 7.36
CA ILE A 27 -5.93 10.23 6.84
C ILE A 27 -6.02 9.16 7.91
N SER A 28 -7.10 8.40 7.87
CA SER A 28 -7.29 7.20 8.66
C SER A 28 -7.53 6.01 7.74
N TYR A 29 -7.34 4.80 8.29
CA TYR A 29 -7.50 3.58 7.52
C TYR A 29 -8.31 2.54 8.26
N THR A 30 -9.27 1.97 7.55
CA THR A 30 -10.04 0.81 8.02
C THR A 30 -9.61 -0.44 7.28
N ARG A 31 -9.21 -1.47 8.04
CA ARG A 31 -8.93 -2.81 7.50
C ARG A 31 -10.19 -3.66 7.59
N ILE A 32 -10.55 -4.32 6.50
CA ILE A 32 -11.75 -5.15 6.41
C ILE A 32 -11.34 -6.54 5.96
N PHE A 33 -11.71 -7.56 6.73
CA PHE A 33 -11.44 -8.96 6.40
C PHE A 33 -12.71 -9.62 5.90
N ASN A 34 -12.63 -10.23 4.73
CA ASN A 34 -13.66 -11.11 4.22
C ASN A 34 -13.06 -12.51 4.03
N PHE A 35 -13.37 -13.39 4.98
CA PHE A 35 -12.82 -14.73 5.04
C PHE A 35 -13.41 -15.67 3.99
N SER A 36 -14.69 -15.50 3.62
CA SER A 36 -15.34 -16.33 2.60
C SER A 36 -14.72 -16.10 1.22
N GLU A 37 -14.38 -14.85 0.91
CA GLU A 37 -13.72 -14.48 -0.36
C GLU A 37 -12.19 -14.48 -0.28
N ARG A 38 -11.60 -14.79 0.89
CA ARG A 38 -10.15 -14.67 1.15
C ARG A 38 -9.59 -13.30 0.76
N ARG A 39 -10.39 -12.26 0.97
CA ARG A 39 -10.12 -10.87 0.60
C ARG A 39 -9.78 -10.06 1.83
N VAL A 40 -8.74 -9.23 1.72
CA VAL A 40 -8.45 -8.19 2.72
C VAL A 40 -8.51 -6.85 2.04
N SER A 41 -9.24 -5.92 2.64
CA SER A 41 -9.44 -4.58 2.12
C SER A 41 -8.78 -3.54 3.02
N LEU A 42 -8.25 -2.49 2.40
CA LEU A 42 -7.80 -1.29 3.07
C LEU A 42 -8.59 -0.10 2.50
N ARG A 43 -9.39 0.54 3.34
CA ARG A 43 -10.15 1.75 3.00
C ARG A 43 -9.45 2.95 3.61
N MET A 44 -9.18 3.96 2.78
CA MET A 44 -8.64 5.25 3.17
C MET A 44 -9.78 6.23 3.37
N GLU A 45 -9.76 6.91 4.51
CA GLU A 45 -10.66 7.99 4.87
C GLU A 45 -9.84 9.26 5.07
N LEU A 46 -10.34 10.39 4.58
CA LEU A 46 -9.74 11.70 4.72
C LEU A 46 -10.56 12.51 5.73
N SER A 47 -9.88 13.07 6.72
CA SER A 47 -10.44 13.96 7.73
C SER A 47 -9.86 15.36 7.54
N GLY A 48 -10.73 16.37 7.52
CA GLY A 48 -10.34 17.77 7.72
C GLY A 48 -10.33 18.13 9.20
N GLU A 49 -9.84 19.33 9.55
CA GLU A 49 -9.61 19.77 10.95
C GLU A 49 -10.83 19.63 11.88
N ASP A 50 -12.06 19.59 11.38
CA ASP A 50 -13.29 19.34 12.17
C ASP A 50 -14.37 18.58 11.38
N ALA A 51 -13.97 17.83 10.34
CA ALA A 51 -14.91 17.17 9.44
C ALA A 51 -15.09 15.68 9.76
N VAL A 52 -16.30 15.15 9.52
CA VAL A 52 -16.55 13.71 9.53
C VAL A 52 -15.64 13.05 8.50
N PRO A 53 -14.90 11.98 8.86
CA PRO A 53 -14.00 11.29 7.92
C PRO A 53 -14.76 10.83 6.67
N VAL A 54 -14.29 11.25 5.50
CA VAL A 54 -14.89 10.91 4.21
C VAL A 54 -14.11 9.77 3.57
N PRO A 55 -14.75 8.65 3.20
CA PRO A 55 -14.06 7.56 2.52
C PRO A 55 -13.70 7.98 1.08
N MET A 56 -12.41 7.90 0.75
CA MET A 56 -11.88 8.41 -0.52
C MET A 56 -11.51 7.28 -1.48
N GLY A 57 -10.80 6.27 -0.99
CA GLY A 57 -10.33 5.16 -1.82
C GLY A 57 -10.32 3.85 -1.06
N ARG A 58 -10.39 2.75 -1.79
CA ARG A 58 -10.30 1.40 -1.25
C ARG A 58 -9.45 0.52 -2.17
N VAL A 59 -8.63 -0.32 -1.56
CA VAL A 59 -7.97 -1.43 -2.24
C VAL A 59 -8.44 -2.75 -1.65
N ASP A 60 -8.95 -3.62 -2.50
CA ASP A 60 -9.28 -5.01 -2.19
C ASP A 60 -8.17 -5.92 -2.68
N VAL A 61 -7.61 -6.74 -1.79
CA VAL A 61 -6.49 -7.64 -2.08
C VAL A 61 -6.94 -9.09 -1.91
N VAL A 62 -6.85 -9.86 -2.99
CA VAL A 62 -7.13 -11.30 -3.02
C VAL A 62 -5.85 -12.05 -3.38
N GLU A 63 -5.47 -12.99 -2.53
CA GLU A 63 -4.30 -13.85 -2.76
C GLU A 63 -4.62 -14.86 -3.88
N MET A 64 -3.76 -14.92 -4.91
CA MET A 64 -3.88 -15.94 -5.95
C MET A 64 -3.14 -17.21 -5.55
N SER A 65 -3.69 -18.37 -5.92
CA SER A 65 -2.99 -19.65 -5.75
C SER A 65 -1.70 -19.65 -6.56
N SER A 66 -0.57 -19.84 -5.87
CA SER A 66 0.74 -19.89 -6.52
C SER A 66 1.04 -21.32 -6.94
N ASN A 67 1.10 -21.56 -8.25
CA ASN A 67 1.42 -22.89 -8.78
C ASN A 67 2.95 -23.10 -8.89
N ASN A 68 3.73 -22.01 -8.93
CA ASN A 68 5.15 -22.01 -9.30
C ASN A 68 6.05 -21.25 -8.30
N GLY A 69 5.63 -21.10 -7.03
CA GLY A 69 6.38 -20.36 -6.00
C GLY A 69 6.38 -18.83 -6.15
N GLN A 70 5.89 -18.29 -7.27
CA GLN A 70 5.62 -16.86 -7.45
C GLN A 70 4.32 -16.47 -6.74
N SER A 71 4.43 -15.72 -5.65
CA SER A 71 3.26 -15.14 -4.98
C SER A 71 2.76 -13.94 -5.75
N SER A 72 1.45 -13.86 -5.98
CA SER A 72 0.81 -12.73 -6.63
C SER A 72 -0.53 -12.43 -5.98
N CYS A 73 -0.94 -11.17 -6.04
CA CYS A 73 -2.22 -10.70 -5.51
C CYS A 73 -2.99 -9.96 -6.59
N ASN A 74 -4.28 -10.24 -6.69
CA ASN A 74 -5.21 -9.40 -7.43
C ASN A 74 -5.62 -8.25 -6.54
N CYS A 75 -5.50 -7.05 -7.07
CA CYS A 75 -5.94 -5.82 -6.41
C CYS A 75 -7.07 -5.19 -7.21
N THR A 76 -8.16 -4.86 -6.54
CA THR A 76 -9.21 -3.98 -7.08
C THR A 76 -9.15 -2.67 -6.32
N LEU A 77 -8.77 -1.61 -7.02
CA LEU A 77 -8.75 -0.24 -6.55
C LEU A 77 -10.08 0.40 -6.86
N THR A 78 -10.69 1.08 -5.90
CA THR A 78 -11.99 1.74 -6.06
C THR A 78 -11.91 3.16 -5.51
N GLU A 79 -12.19 4.14 -6.35
CA GLU A 79 -12.42 5.52 -5.94
C GLU A 79 -13.86 5.62 -5.43
N LEU A 80 -14.04 5.93 -4.15
CA LEU A 80 -15.34 5.78 -3.50
C LEU A 80 -16.29 6.95 -3.80
N GLN A 81 -15.75 8.09 -4.20
CA GLN A 81 -16.53 9.28 -4.58
C GLN A 81 -17.19 9.12 -5.94
N THR A 82 -16.49 8.52 -6.89
CA THR A 82 -16.94 8.37 -8.28
C THR A 82 -17.47 6.96 -8.58
N GLY A 83 -17.11 5.97 -7.76
CA GLY A 83 -17.35 4.56 -8.02
C GLY A 83 -16.41 3.95 -9.06
N GLN A 84 -15.43 4.70 -9.59
CA GLN A 84 -14.50 4.18 -10.57
C GLN A 84 -13.63 3.06 -10.00
N GLN A 85 -13.37 2.05 -10.83
CA GLN A 85 -12.60 0.88 -10.44
C GLN A 85 -11.44 0.62 -11.39
N GLN A 86 -10.30 0.25 -10.83
CA GLN A 86 -9.13 -0.21 -11.56
C GLN A 86 -8.68 -1.56 -10.99
N ARG A 87 -8.42 -2.53 -11.86
CA ARG A 87 -7.87 -3.83 -11.47
C ARG A 87 -6.40 -3.91 -11.84
N LEU A 88 -5.58 -4.42 -10.93
CA LEU A 88 -4.16 -4.68 -11.19
C LEU A 88 -3.69 -5.95 -10.49
N VAL A 89 -2.60 -6.51 -11.00
CA VAL A 89 -1.94 -7.69 -10.42
C VAL A 89 -0.60 -7.26 -9.85
N LEU A 90 -0.40 -7.50 -8.56
CA LEU A 90 0.89 -7.31 -7.89
C LEU A 90 1.70 -8.60 -7.96
N ARG A 91 2.90 -8.53 -8.52
CA ARG A 91 3.83 -9.68 -8.62
C ARG A 91 4.86 -9.64 -7.50
N LEU A 92 4.71 -10.51 -6.50
CA LEU A 92 5.41 -10.40 -5.22
C LEU A 92 6.59 -11.36 -5.09
N LYS A 93 7.51 -11.36 -6.07
CA LYS A 93 8.65 -12.29 -6.12
C LYS A 93 9.58 -12.16 -4.90
N ASP A 94 10.05 -10.95 -4.62
CA ASP A 94 11.02 -10.64 -3.56
C ASP A 94 10.69 -9.30 -2.90
N ALA A 95 11.34 -9.00 -1.77
CA ALA A 95 11.03 -7.82 -0.96
C ALA A 95 11.17 -6.50 -1.73
N GLY A 96 12.21 -6.34 -2.56
CA GLY A 96 12.41 -5.13 -3.36
C GLY A 96 11.35 -4.98 -4.46
N GLN A 97 10.93 -6.09 -5.09
CA GLN A 97 9.83 -6.06 -6.05
C GLN A 97 8.48 -5.77 -5.41
N ARG A 98 8.24 -6.16 -4.15
CA ARG A 98 6.97 -5.87 -3.45
C ARG A 98 6.72 -4.38 -3.35
N GLU A 99 7.71 -3.61 -2.93
CA GLU A 99 7.58 -2.14 -2.80
C GLU A 99 7.33 -1.49 -4.16
N LYS A 100 8.12 -1.87 -5.18
CA LYS A 100 7.96 -1.36 -6.53
C LYS A 100 6.59 -1.68 -7.14
N GLU A 101 6.06 -2.86 -6.87
CA GLU A 101 4.74 -3.25 -7.35
C GLU A 101 3.63 -2.51 -6.58
N CYS A 102 3.79 -2.30 -5.27
CA CYS A 102 2.88 -1.50 -4.45
C CYS A 102 2.83 -0.02 -4.86
N GLU A 103 3.86 0.51 -5.53
CA GLU A 103 3.85 1.87 -6.09
C GLU A 103 2.64 2.12 -7.01
N LYS A 104 2.16 1.10 -7.72
CA LYS A 104 0.96 1.20 -8.56
C LYS A 104 -0.30 1.54 -7.73
N VAL A 105 -0.36 1.03 -6.51
CA VAL A 105 -1.44 1.33 -5.56
C VAL A 105 -1.26 2.73 -4.98
N PHE A 106 -0.03 3.15 -4.69
CA PHE A 106 0.24 4.50 -4.20
C PHE A 106 -0.10 5.57 -5.24
N ASN A 107 0.24 5.38 -6.51
CA ASN A 107 -0.12 6.32 -7.59
C ASN A 107 -1.64 6.52 -7.69
N PHE A 108 -2.42 5.47 -7.48
CA PHE A 108 -3.88 5.58 -7.42
C PHE A 108 -4.34 6.48 -6.26
N PHE A 109 -3.81 6.28 -5.05
CA PHE A 109 -4.18 7.13 -3.91
C PHE A 109 -3.66 8.57 -4.04
N ARG A 110 -2.48 8.78 -4.63
CA ARG A 110 -1.99 10.13 -4.99
C ARG A 110 -2.94 10.83 -5.94
N SER A 111 -3.42 10.12 -6.96
CA SER A 111 -4.40 10.67 -7.91
C SER A 111 -5.70 11.09 -7.21
N ILE A 112 -6.23 10.28 -6.29
CA ILE A 112 -7.44 10.63 -5.54
C ILE A 112 -7.21 11.87 -4.68
N LEU A 113 -6.06 11.96 -4.01
CA LEU A 113 -5.73 13.07 -3.12
C LEU A 113 -5.16 14.29 -3.86
N SER A 114 -5.01 14.24 -5.18
CA SER A 114 -4.33 15.27 -5.98
C SER A 114 -2.92 15.62 -5.48
N ILE A 115 -2.21 14.62 -4.93
CA ILE A 115 -0.81 14.75 -4.48
C ILE A 115 0.10 14.53 -5.68
N SER A 116 1.06 15.44 -5.91
CA SER A 116 2.05 15.25 -6.99
C SER A 116 2.90 14.00 -6.76
N GLU A 117 3.20 13.28 -7.85
CA GLU A 117 4.16 12.17 -7.81
C GLU A 117 5.53 12.69 -7.37
N LYS A 118 5.90 12.48 -6.10
CA LYS A 118 7.30 12.58 -5.69
C LYS A 118 8.05 11.39 -6.28
N LYS A 119 9.28 11.65 -6.74
CA LYS A 119 10.25 10.67 -7.25
C LYS A 119 10.22 9.40 -6.38
N PRO A 120 10.32 8.18 -6.95
CA PRO A 120 10.15 6.93 -6.22
C PRO A 120 10.91 6.92 -4.90
N LEU A 121 10.36 6.27 -3.88
CA LEU A 121 11.04 6.02 -2.60
C LEU A 121 12.38 5.33 -2.89
N ASP A 122 13.45 6.11 -2.97
CA ASP A 122 14.80 5.62 -3.23
C ASP A 122 15.32 5.00 -1.92
N GLY A 123 14.90 3.75 -1.66
CA GLY A 123 15.57 2.80 -0.77
C GLY A 123 15.86 3.23 0.67
N GLY A 124 15.14 4.21 1.22
CA GLY A 124 15.43 4.82 2.51
C GLY A 124 14.91 4.04 3.72
N PHE A 125 15.25 2.76 3.87
CA PHE A 125 15.15 2.09 5.17
C PHE A 125 16.52 1.57 5.58
N SER A 126 17.08 2.26 6.57
CA SER A 126 18.30 1.90 7.29
C SER A 126 18.21 0.44 7.74
N SER A 127 19.02 -0.41 7.12
CA SER A 127 19.31 -1.77 7.58
C SER A 127 19.92 -1.71 8.98
N THR A 128 19.10 -1.67 10.02
CA THR A 128 19.55 -1.96 11.38
C THR A 128 19.59 -3.48 11.55
N ARG A 129 20.67 -4.11 11.04
CA ARG A 129 21.22 -5.37 11.57
C ARG A 129 22.52 -5.75 10.89
N GLY A 130 23.56 -5.90 11.71
CA GLY A 130 24.64 -6.86 11.45
C GLY A 130 26.03 -6.26 11.32
N ALA A 131 26.77 -6.28 12.42
CA ALA A 131 28.22 -6.10 12.46
C ALA A 131 28.95 -7.21 11.69
N HIS A 132 30.01 -6.83 10.96
CA HIS A 132 31.28 -7.52 10.72
C HIS A 132 32.10 -6.49 9.91
N GLY A 133 33.12 -5.82 10.46
CA GLY A 133 34.35 -6.41 10.93
C GLY A 133 35.37 -6.41 9.79
N ASN A 134 36.15 -5.35 9.66
CA ASN A 134 37.61 -5.46 9.41
C ASN A 134 38.28 -4.08 9.45
N THR A 135 38.94 -3.82 10.57
CA THR A 135 40.20 -3.08 10.65
C THR A 135 41.25 -3.78 9.79
N SER A 136 42.00 -3.05 8.97
CA SER A 136 43.41 -3.29 8.60
C SER A 136 43.88 -2.07 7.79
N GLU A 137 44.67 -1.21 8.44
CA GLU A 137 46.00 -0.72 8.03
C GLU A 137 46.00 0.49 7.08
#